data_AF-A0A269YPA5-F1
#
_entry.id   AF-A0A269YPA5-F1
#
_cell.length_a   1.000
_cell.length_b   1.000
_cell.length_c   1.000
_cell.angle_alpha   90.00
_cell.angle_beta   90.00
_cell.angle_gamma   90.00
#
_symmetry.space_group_name_H-M   'P 1'
#
loop_
_entity.id
_entity.type
_entity.pdbx_description
1 polymer ?
#
loop_
_entity_poly.entity_id
_entity_poly.type
_entity_poly.pdbx_seq_one_letter_code
_entity_poly.pdbx_strand_id
1 'polypeptide(L)'
;MFKKSILLAVTALSFGGFVSITQAPVSNAASMPGSLSYHKANFNAKIGTNYQPFKLTSHVPNSNYKQIKTTSWKKSGLKAGTKIHVDLYASQGLQFNWYRITKFSAKKVTKHAKVQKYWIYGQALNLPKSVTNQLALSY
;
A
#
# COMPACT_ATOMS: atom_id res chain seq x y z
N MET A 1 4.69 30.61 -41.98
CA MET A 1 3.31 30.95 -41.58
C MET A 1 3.12 30.55 -40.12
N PHE A 2 2.49 31.42 -39.33
CA PHE A 2 2.19 31.38 -37.89
C PHE A 2 3.33 31.24 -36.86
N LYS A 3 3.79 32.42 -36.42
CA LYS A 3 4.36 32.72 -35.09
C LYS A 3 3.23 32.69 -34.03
N LYS A 4 3.57 32.40 -32.77
CA LYS A 4 2.99 32.96 -31.52
C LYS A 4 3.67 32.23 -30.33
N SER A 5 4.55 32.84 -29.55
CA SER A 5 4.39 33.94 -28.57
C SER A 5 4.47 33.38 -27.15
N ILE A 6 5.55 33.77 -26.47
CA ILE A 6 5.78 33.67 -25.02
C ILE A 6 4.64 34.38 -24.26
N LEU A 7 4.19 33.79 -23.15
CA LEU A 7 3.51 34.52 -22.09
C LEU A 7 4.00 34.01 -20.73
N LEU A 8 4.91 34.80 -20.15
CA LEU A 8 5.07 34.91 -18.70
C LEU A 8 3.91 35.79 -18.17
N ALA A 9 3.27 35.38 -17.09
CA ALA A 9 2.54 36.28 -16.18
C ALA A 9 2.50 35.61 -14.79
N VAL A 10 3.37 36.00 -13.88
CA VAL A 10 3.21 37.07 -12.86
C VAL A 10 2.27 36.65 -11.72
N THR A 11 2.91 36.56 -10.56
CA THR A 11 2.39 36.40 -9.20
C THR A 11 1.29 37.41 -8.85
N ALA A 12 0.21 36.92 -8.22
CA ALA A 12 -0.66 37.74 -7.39
C ALA A 12 -0.63 37.17 -5.95
N LEU A 13 0.04 37.89 -5.05
CA LEU A 13 -0.10 37.74 -3.61
C LEU A 13 -1.30 38.59 -3.18
N SER A 14 -2.48 37.98 -3.07
CA SER A 14 -3.64 38.62 -2.45
C SER A 14 -3.77 38.15 -1.00
N PHE A 15 -3.55 39.08 -0.07
CA PHE A 15 -3.97 38.97 1.33
C PHE A 15 -5.50 39.12 1.42
N GLY A 16 -6.14 38.27 2.22
CA GLY A 16 -7.51 38.48 2.72
C GLY A 16 -8.57 37.64 2.03
N GLY A 17 -9.11 36.67 2.77
CA GLY A 17 -10.29 35.89 2.38
C GLY A 17 -10.04 34.40 2.49
N PHE A 18 -10.89 33.72 3.26
CA PHE A 18 -10.89 32.27 3.42
C PHE A 18 -11.01 31.60 2.04
N VAL A 19 -9.89 31.09 1.49
CA VAL A 19 -9.93 30.19 0.35
C VAL A 19 -10.25 28.80 0.89
N SER A 20 -11.50 28.39 0.74
CA SER A 20 -11.84 26.98 0.70
C SER A 20 -11.03 26.36 -0.44
N ILE A 21 -9.89 25.76 -0.08
CA ILE A 21 -9.11 24.89 -0.95
C ILE A 21 -10.03 23.71 -1.29
N THR A 22 -10.81 23.85 -2.36
CA THR A 22 -11.43 22.73 -3.03
C THR A 22 -10.30 21.95 -3.68
N GLN A 23 -9.68 21.10 -2.88
CA GLN A 23 -8.76 20.07 -3.34
C GLN A 23 -9.51 19.29 -4.41
N ALA A 24 -9.13 19.49 -5.67
CA ALA A 24 -9.71 18.76 -6.79
C ALA A 24 -9.65 17.26 -6.45
N PRO A 25 -10.75 16.50 -6.64
CA PRO A 25 -10.70 15.07 -6.41
C PRO A 25 -9.62 14.52 -7.33
N VAL A 26 -8.54 14.01 -6.74
CA VAL A 26 -7.59 13.18 -7.47
C VAL A 26 -8.41 12.04 -8.03
N SER A 27 -8.69 12.09 -9.32
CA SER A 27 -9.42 11.05 -10.02
C SER A 27 -8.52 9.82 -9.94
N ASN A 28 -8.80 8.93 -9.00
CA ASN A 28 -8.21 7.61 -8.98
C ASN A 28 -8.72 6.91 -10.23
N ALA A 29 -7.93 6.94 -11.31
CA ALA A 29 -8.20 6.14 -12.50
C ALA A 29 -8.43 4.71 -12.03
N ALA A 30 -9.63 4.17 -12.28
CA ALA A 30 -9.98 2.82 -11.92
C ALA A 30 -8.92 1.88 -12.53
N SER A 31 -8.07 1.31 -11.68
CA SER A 31 -7.06 0.36 -12.12
C SER A 31 -7.78 -0.81 -12.79
N MET A 32 -7.51 -1.04 -14.07
CA MET A 32 -8.07 -2.18 -14.80
C MET A 32 -7.83 -3.47 -13.98
N PRO A 33 -8.84 -4.35 -13.83
CA PRO A 33 -8.66 -5.61 -13.13
C PRO A 33 -7.43 -6.35 -13.69
N GLY A 34 -6.47 -6.65 -12.82
CA GLY A 34 -5.19 -7.25 -13.22
C GLY A 34 -4.00 -6.30 -13.27
N SER A 35 -4.21 -4.98 -13.39
CA SER A 35 -3.13 -3.99 -13.27
C SER A 35 -2.74 -3.79 -11.81
N LEU A 36 -1.45 -3.94 -11.52
CA LEU A 36 -0.89 -3.88 -10.17
C LEU A 36 -0.36 -2.48 -9.86
N SER A 37 -1.03 -1.79 -8.94
CA SER A 37 -0.64 -0.45 -8.48
C SER A 37 -0.07 -0.51 -7.08
N TYR A 38 1.13 0.04 -6.86
CA TYR A 38 1.83 0.01 -5.57
C TYR A 38 1.69 1.32 -4.82
N HIS A 39 1.41 1.24 -3.53
CA HIS A 39 1.16 2.41 -2.69
C HIS A 39 1.95 2.30 -1.39
N LYS A 40 2.44 3.45 -0.92
CA LYS A 40 3.13 3.54 0.38
C LYS A 40 2.13 3.35 1.52
N ALA A 41 2.53 2.54 2.49
CA ALA A 41 1.80 2.37 3.75
C ALA A 41 2.77 2.51 4.92
N ASN A 42 2.22 2.83 6.09
CA ASN A 42 2.98 2.78 7.33
C ASN A 42 2.03 2.54 8.50
N PHE A 43 1.70 1.27 8.74
CA PHE A 43 0.82 0.91 9.85
C PHE A 43 1.15 -0.48 10.40
N ASN A 44 0.63 -0.75 11.60
CA ASN A 44 0.75 -2.07 12.22
C ASN A 44 -0.57 -2.82 12.05
N ALA A 45 -0.46 -4.13 11.83
CA ALA A 45 -1.61 -5.03 11.73
C ALA A 45 -1.33 -6.32 12.50
N LYS A 46 -2.31 -7.22 12.51
CA LYS A 46 -2.15 -8.58 13.04
C LYS A 46 -2.48 -9.60 11.96
N ILE A 47 -1.84 -10.76 12.00
CA ILE A 47 -2.29 -11.91 11.22
C ILE A 47 -3.68 -12.33 11.72
N GLY A 48 -4.64 -12.47 10.81
CA GLY A 48 -6.00 -12.90 11.10
C GLY A 48 -6.07 -14.38 11.51
N THR A 49 -7.25 -14.83 11.91
CA THR A 49 -7.49 -16.25 12.26
C THR A 49 -7.54 -17.14 11.02
N ASN A 50 -8.10 -16.63 9.92
CA ASN A 50 -8.29 -17.37 8.66
C ASN A 50 -7.09 -17.23 7.70
N TYR A 51 -5.87 -17.16 8.24
CA TYR A 51 -4.66 -16.88 7.46
C TYR A 51 -4.11 -18.09 6.68
N GLN A 52 -4.42 -19.31 7.14
CA GLN A 52 -3.88 -20.57 6.62
C GLN A 52 -4.08 -20.83 5.12
N PRO A 53 -5.24 -20.52 4.49
CA PRO A 53 -5.40 -20.71 3.05
C PRO A 53 -4.54 -19.76 2.20
N PHE A 54 -4.01 -18.69 2.79
CA PHE A 54 -3.22 -17.70 2.08
C PHE A 54 -1.73 -18.05 2.08
N LYS A 55 -1.01 -17.57 1.07
CA LYS A 55 0.42 -17.83 0.87
C LYS A 55 1.23 -16.57 1.20
N LEU A 56 2.38 -16.76 1.85
CA LEU A 56 3.38 -15.71 1.99
C LEU A 56 4.30 -15.75 0.78
N THR A 57 4.29 -14.72 -0.04
CA THR A 57 5.06 -14.67 -1.29
C THR A 57 6.17 -13.63 -1.22
N SER A 58 7.21 -13.77 -2.04
CA SER A 58 8.26 -12.74 -2.15
C SER A 58 7.80 -11.50 -2.90
N HIS A 59 6.84 -11.66 -3.81
CA HIS A 59 6.22 -10.61 -4.63
C HIS A 59 4.72 -10.86 -4.76
N VAL A 60 3.96 -9.83 -5.14
CA VAL A 60 2.52 -9.97 -5.40
C VAL A 60 2.29 -10.92 -6.58
N PRO A 61 1.39 -11.91 -6.47
CA PRO A 61 0.95 -12.70 -7.63
C PRO A 61 0.45 -11.77 -8.75
N ASN A 62 0.82 -12.04 -10.00
CA ASN A 62 0.58 -11.19 -11.18
C ASN A 62 1.48 -9.95 -11.33
N SER A 63 2.53 -9.82 -10.50
CA SER A 63 3.59 -8.85 -10.77
C SER A 63 4.54 -9.32 -11.89
N ASN A 64 5.34 -8.40 -12.44
CA ASN A 64 6.31 -8.68 -13.52
C ASN A 64 7.51 -9.58 -13.10
N TYR A 65 7.48 -10.15 -11.90
CA TYR A 65 8.56 -11.00 -11.39
C TYR A 65 8.41 -12.44 -11.89
N LYS A 66 9.41 -12.92 -12.64
CA LYS A 66 9.43 -14.27 -13.23
C LYS A 66 9.40 -15.40 -12.19
N GLN A 67 9.94 -15.17 -10.99
CA GLN A 67 10.01 -16.17 -9.93
C GLN A 67 9.45 -15.62 -8.62
N ILE A 68 8.29 -16.12 -8.24
CA ILE A 68 7.62 -15.77 -6.98
C ILE A 68 7.84 -16.92 -6.00
N LYS A 69 8.70 -16.70 -5.00
CA LYS A 69 8.97 -17.69 -3.96
C LYS A 69 7.86 -17.66 -2.92
N THR A 70 7.33 -18.82 -2.58
CA THR A 70 6.38 -18.99 -1.47
C THR A 70 7.12 -19.46 -0.23
N THR A 71 6.82 -18.84 0.92
CA THR A 71 7.32 -19.25 2.22
C THR A 71 6.18 -19.85 3.03
N SER A 72 6.41 -20.97 3.69
CA SER A 72 5.41 -21.54 4.58
C SER A 72 5.25 -20.69 5.85
N TRP A 73 4.04 -20.67 6.40
CA TRP A 73 3.75 -20.02 7.67
C TRP A 73 4.69 -20.48 8.79
N LYS A 74 4.93 -21.79 8.89
CA LYS A 74 5.87 -22.39 9.84
C LYS A 74 7.28 -21.81 9.71
N LYS A 75 7.81 -21.66 8.48
CA LYS A 75 9.15 -21.10 8.23
C LYS A 75 9.23 -19.60 8.53
N SER A 76 8.16 -18.86 8.30
CA SER A 76 8.10 -17.43 8.61
C SER A 76 8.02 -17.13 10.11
N GLY A 77 7.60 -18.11 10.92
CA GLY A 77 7.29 -17.92 12.34
C GLY A 77 6.10 -16.99 12.59
N LEU A 78 5.29 -16.71 11.56
CA LEU A 78 4.05 -15.94 11.66
C LEU A 78 2.88 -16.89 11.92
N LYS A 79 2.03 -16.52 12.87
CA LYS A 79 0.80 -17.23 13.24
C LYS A 79 -0.31 -16.23 13.52
N ALA A 80 -1.55 -16.70 13.62
CA ALA A 80 -2.69 -15.88 14.04
C ALA A 80 -2.34 -15.01 15.27
N GLY A 81 -2.75 -13.74 15.23
CA GLY A 81 -2.48 -12.75 16.28
C GLY A 81 -1.08 -12.14 16.27
N THR A 82 -0.14 -12.65 15.45
CA THR A 82 1.21 -12.08 15.35
C THR A 82 1.14 -10.64 14.86
N LYS A 83 1.77 -9.72 15.60
CA LYS A 83 1.87 -8.32 15.21
C LYS A 83 2.87 -8.17 14.06
N ILE A 84 2.47 -7.45 13.04
CA ILE A 84 3.26 -7.18 11.84
C ILE A 84 3.26 -5.68 11.54
N HIS A 85 4.29 -5.24 10.82
CA HIS A 85 4.36 -3.90 10.25
C HIS A 85 4.14 -3.99 8.74
N VAL A 86 3.35 -3.05 8.20
CA VAL A 86 3.02 -2.94 6.79
C VAL A 86 3.65 -1.66 6.24
N ASP A 87 4.49 -1.82 5.21
CA ASP A 87 5.21 -0.71 4.58
C ASP A 87 4.76 -0.42 3.14
N LEU A 88 4.10 -1.38 2.48
CA LEU A 88 3.45 -1.18 1.17
C LEU A 88 2.12 -1.94 1.11
N TYR A 89 1.23 -1.46 0.26
CA TYR A 89 0.15 -2.28 -0.28
C TYR A 89 0.14 -2.18 -1.81
N ALA A 90 -0.49 -3.17 -2.43
CA ALA A 90 -0.69 -3.21 -3.86
C ALA A 90 -2.16 -3.48 -4.17
N SER A 91 -2.76 -2.62 -5.01
CA SER A 91 -4.12 -2.78 -5.52
C SER A 91 -4.09 -3.53 -6.84
N GLN A 92 -5.09 -4.38 -7.06
CA GLN A 92 -5.29 -5.12 -8.31
C GLN A 92 -6.73 -4.98 -8.85
N GLY A 93 -7.49 -4.00 -8.35
CA GLY A 93 -8.91 -3.82 -8.69
C GLY A 93 -9.82 -4.96 -8.19
N LEU A 94 -9.38 -5.69 -7.15
CA LEU A 94 -10.14 -6.75 -6.48
C LEU A 94 -10.64 -6.26 -5.11
N GLN A 95 -11.54 -7.04 -4.50
CA GLN A 95 -12.12 -6.74 -3.18
C GLN A 95 -11.06 -6.52 -2.08
N PHE A 96 -9.91 -7.21 -2.15
CA PHE A 96 -8.83 -7.02 -1.19
C PHE A 96 -7.50 -6.74 -1.89
N ASN A 97 -6.71 -5.88 -1.25
CA ASN A 97 -5.35 -5.54 -1.67
C ASN A 97 -4.33 -6.55 -1.14
N TRP A 98 -3.16 -6.55 -1.75
CA TRP A 98 -1.98 -7.24 -1.24
C TRP A 98 -1.19 -6.31 -0.31
N TYR A 99 -0.59 -6.85 0.74
CA TYR A 99 0.17 -6.07 1.71
C TYR A 99 1.58 -6.64 1.87
N ARG A 100 2.57 -5.75 1.88
CA ARG A 100 3.95 -6.11 2.21
C ARG A 100 4.16 -6.00 3.70
N ILE A 101 4.48 -7.12 4.32
CA ILE A 101 4.54 -7.28 5.76
C ILE A 101 5.95 -7.62 6.21
N THR A 102 6.28 -7.15 7.41
CA THR A 102 7.46 -7.55 8.16
C THR A 102 7.07 -7.91 9.58
N LYS A 103 7.84 -8.79 10.22
CA LYS A 103 7.62 -9.11 11.63
C LYS A 103 7.83 -7.85 12.45
N PHE A 104 6.86 -7.53 13.32
CA PHE A 104 6.97 -6.33 14.15
C PHE A 104 8.15 -6.48 15.11
N SER A 105 9.06 -5.50 15.08
CA SER A 105 10.16 -5.38 16.04
C SER A 105 10.02 -4.04 16.75
N ALA A 106 9.89 -4.09 18.08
CA ALA A 106 9.93 -2.88 18.91
C ALA A 106 11.35 -2.29 19.01
N LYS A 107 12.37 -3.09 18.69
CA LYS A 107 13.76 -2.62 18.66
C LYS A 107 14.02 -1.89 17.34
N LYS A 108 14.64 -0.70 17.40
CA LYS A 108 15.15 0.01 16.23
C LYS A 108 16.04 -0.95 15.44
N VAL A 109 15.59 -1.31 14.24
CA VAL A 109 16.35 -2.15 13.31
C VAL A 109 17.63 -1.39 12.98
N THR A 110 18.78 -1.93 13.37
CA THR A 110 20.08 -1.36 12.96
C THR A 110 20.17 -1.41 11.44
N LYS A 111 20.80 -0.40 10.82
CA LYS A 111 20.84 -0.20 9.35
C LYS A 111 21.27 -1.42 8.52
N HIS A 112 21.85 -2.45 9.14
CA HIS A 112 22.38 -3.65 8.48
C HIS A 112 21.57 -4.93 8.72
N ALA A 113 20.51 -4.90 9.53
CA ALA A 113 19.69 -6.10 9.75
C ALA A 113 18.79 -6.35 8.53
N LYS A 114 19.01 -7.47 7.84
CA LYS A 114 18.13 -7.93 6.74
C LYS A 114 16.76 -8.28 7.31
N VAL A 115 15.80 -7.37 7.20
CA VAL A 115 14.41 -7.63 7.59
C VAL A 115 13.74 -8.44 6.50
N GLN A 116 13.29 -9.64 6.85
CA GLN A 116 12.56 -10.49 5.93
C GLN A 116 11.19 -9.89 5.64
N LYS A 117 10.91 -9.67 4.34
CA LYS A 117 9.64 -9.10 3.85
C LYS A 117 8.84 -10.18 3.12
N TYR A 118 7.52 -10.12 3.27
CA TYR A 118 6.58 -11.01 2.58
C TYR A 118 5.40 -10.22 2.04
N TRP A 119 4.80 -10.71 0.97
CA TRP A 119 3.51 -10.25 0.46
C TRP A 119 2.43 -11.24 0.85
N ILE A 120 1.27 -10.70 1.24
CA ILE A 120 0.11 -11.48 1.64
C ILE A 120 -1.19 -10.79 1.23
N TYR A 121 -2.21 -11.57 0.95
CA TYR A 121 -3.55 -11.07 0.63
C TYR A 121 -4.25 -10.48 1.86
N GLY A 122 -4.96 -9.37 1.68
CA GLY A 122 -5.59 -8.60 2.76
C GLY A 122 -6.53 -9.38 3.66
N GLN A 123 -7.25 -10.36 3.11
CA GLN A 123 -8.17 -11.20 3.87
C GLN A 123 -7.48 -12.07 4.95
N ALA A 124 -6.17 -12.26 4.85
CA ALA A 124 -5.38 -12.95 5.86
C ALA A 124 -5.01 -12.06 7.07
N LEU A 125 -5.33 -10.76 7.02
CA LEU A 125 -4.89 -9.78 7.99
C LEU A 125 -6.08 -9.14 8.72
N ASN A 126 -5.88 -8.86 10.00
CA ASN A 126 -6.74 -7.97 10.76
C ASN A 126 -6.15 -6.56 10.66
N LEU A 127 -6.65 -5.79 9.70
CA LEU A 127 -6.25 -4.40 9.48
C LEU A 127 -6.87 -3.49 10.55
N PRO A 128 -6.17 -2.41 10.97
CA PRO A 128 -6.75 -1.41 11.86
C PRO A 128 -7.92 -0.69 11.16
N LYS A 129 -8.98 -0.40 11.92
CA LYS A 129 -10.21 0.23 11.41
C LYS A 129 -9.94 1.53 10.62
N SER A 130 -8.94 2.31 11.03
CA SER A 130 -8.54 3.54 10.35
C SER A 130 -8.09 3.30 8.90
N VAL A 131 -7.38 2.20 8.63
CA VAL A 131 -6.92 1.84 7.29
C VAL A 131 -8.07 1.29 6.45
N THR A 132 -8.95 0.49 7.06
CA THR A 132 -10.15 -0.03 6.38
C THR A 132 -11.06 1.10 5.89
N ASN A 133 -11.24 2.15 6.69
CA ASN A 133 -12.07 3.30 6.32
C ASN A 133 -11.42 4.16 5.22
N GLN A 134 -10.09 4.33 5.24
CA GLN A 134 -9.39 5.07 4.17
C GLN A 134 -9.43 4.34 2.82
N LEU A 135 -9.41 3.01 2.83
CA LEU A 135 -9.55 2.21 1.61
C LEU A 135 -10.99 2.16 1.10
N ALA A 136 -12.00 2.25 1.97
CA ALA A 136 -13.41 2.29 1.58
C ALA A 136 -13.81 3.64 0.94
N LEU A 137 -13.15 4.73 1.33
CA LEU A 137 -13.43 6.09 0.82
C LEU A 137 -12.67 6.45 -0.48
N SER A 138 -11.87 5.52 -1.01
CA SER A 138 -11.05 5.73 -2.22
C SER A 138 -11.57 4.97 -3.45
N TYR A 139 -12.78 4.41 -3.35
CA TYR A 139 -13.57 3.84 -4.45
C TYR A 139 -14.69 4.80 -4.84
#